data_AF-A0A4P6RKW9-F1
#
_entry.id   AF-A0A4P6RKW9-F1
#
_cell.length_a   1.000
_cell.length_b   1.000
_cell.length_c   1.000
_cell.angle_alpha   90.00
_cell.angle_beta   90.00
_cell.angle_gamma   90.00
#
_symmetry.space_group_name_H-M   'P 1'
#
loop_
_entity.id
_entity.type
_entity.pdbx_description
1 polymer ?
#
loop_
_entity_poly.entity_id
_entity_poly.type
_entity_poly.pdbx_seq_one_letter_code
_entity_poly.pdbx_strand_id
1 'polypeptide(L)' 'MVEINFDKLDRTLVLAELSCNHLQSFDIAVRTIEAMKKAGADVVKVQIWGIERSGFFNGREKWAKGFENQRV' A
#
# COMPACT_ATOMS: atom_id res chain seq x y z
N MET A 1 -18.09 9.48 -7.53
CA MET A 1 -17.55 8.65 -6.43
C MET A 1 -18.21 7.28 -6.55
N VAL A 2 -17.43 6.20 -6.62
CA VAL A 2 -17.98 4.84 -6.63
C VAL A 2 -18.05 4.37 -5.18
N GLU A 3 -19.19 3.83 -4.77
CA GLU A 3 -19.41 3.31 -3.42
C GLU A 3 -19.41 1.79 -3.45
N ILE A 4 -18.69 1.17 -2.53
CA ILE A 4 -18.61 -0.29 -2.39
C ILE A 4 -19.49 -0.69 -1.21
N ASN A 5 -20.52 -1.51 -1.46
CA ASN A 5 -21.36 -2.07 -0.41
C ASN A 5 -20.82 -3.46 -0.03
N PHE A 6 -20.21 -3.56 1.15
CA PHE A 6 -19.57 -4.80 1.62
C PHE A 6 -20.58 -5.93 1.92
N ASP A 7 -21.83 -5.61 2.26
CA ASP A 7 -22.87 -6.61 2.53
C ASP A 7 -23.44 -7.26 1.25
N LYS A 8 -23.16 -6.64 0.08
CA LYS A 8 -23.67 -7.06 -1.23
C LYS A 8 -22.57 -7.62 -2.15
N LEU A 9 -21.38 -7.88 -1.63
CA LEU A 9 -20.31 -8.47 -2.41
C LEU A 9 -20.59 -9.95 -2.67
N ASP A 10 -20.61 -10.33 -3.94
CA ASP A 10 -20.74 -11.72 -4.41
C ASP A 10 -19.37 -12.40 -4.64
N ARG A 11 -18.28 -11.64 -4.49
CA ARG A 11 -16.92 -12.10 -4.69
C ARG A 11 -15.93 -11.45 -3.71
N THR A 12 -14.73 -12.02 -3.65
CA THR A 12 -13.62 -11.42 -2.91
C THR A 12 -13.24 -10.07 -3.49
N LEU A 13 -13.09 -9.06 -2.62
CA LEU A 13 -12.56 -7.75 -2.95
C LEU A 13 -11.04 -7.78 -2.88
N VAL A 14 -10.38 -7.38 -3.97
CA VAL A 14 -8.92 -7.38 -4.07
C VAL A 14 -8.39 -5.96 -3.84
N LEU A 15 -7.78 -5.77 -2.66
CA LEU A 15 -7.08 -4.54 -2.31
C LEU A 15 -5.58 -4.72 -2.58
N ALA A 16 -5.06 -4.00 -3.56
CA ALA A 16 -3.64 -3.99 -3.87
C ALA A 16 -2.90 -2.95 -3.01
N GLU A 17 -1.80 -3.38 -2.38
CA GLU A 17 -1.01 -2.51 -1.51
C GLU A 17 0.09 -1.78 -2.30
N LEU A 18 -0.07 -0.47 -2.52
CA LEU A 18 1.04 0.36 -3.02
C LEU A 18 1.96 0.80 -1.90
N SER A 19 1.38 1.18 -0.75
CA SER A 19 2.14 1.59 0.43
C SER A 19 3.20 2.67 0.09
N CYS A 20 4.45 2.46 0.52
CA CYS A 20 5.61 3.28 0.17
C CYS A 20 6.45 2.73 -1.02
N ASN A 21 5.97 1.74 -1.77
CA ASN A 21 6.74 1.09 -2.86
C ASN A 21 6.99 2.00 -4.07
N HIS A 22 6.40 3.20 -4.07
CA HIS A 22 6.57 4.20 -5.11
C HIS A 22 7.80 5.10 -4.90
N LEU A 23 8.54 4.93 -3.80
CA LEU A 23 9.81 5.63 -3.53
C LEU A 23 9.71 7.16 -3.67
N GLN A 24 8.58 7.75 -3.24
CA GLN A 24 8.26 9.18 -3.38
C GLN A 24 8.23 9.70 -4.84
N SER A 25 8.24 8.81 -5.83
CA SER A 25 8.09 9.17 -7.24
C SER A 25 6.63 9.11 -7.66
N PHE A 26 6.11 10.24 -8.14
CA PHE A 26 4.76 10.34 -8.70
C PHE A 26 4.58 9.40 -9.90
N ASP A 27 5.53 9.39 -10.83
CA ASP A 27 5.45 8.56 -12.03
C ASP A 27 5.44 7.06 -11.70
N ILE A 28 6.25 6.64 -10.72
CA ILE A 28 6.23 5.25 -10.24
C ILE A 28 4.88 4.94 -9.60
N ALA A 29 4.30 5.85 -8.82
CA ALA A 29 2.98 5.65 -8.23
C ALA A 29 1.90 5.45 -9.30
N VAL A 30 1.85 6.34 -10.30
CA VAL A 30 0.85 6.30 -11.38
C VAL A 30 0.95 5.00 -12.18
N ARG A 31 2.14 4.68 -12.72
CA ARG A 31 2.30 3.46 -13.53
C ARG A 31 1.99 2.18 -12.74
N THR A 32 2.25 2.19 -11.43
CA THR A 32 1.97 1.03 -10.57
C THR A 32 0.48 0.89 -10.30
N ILE A 33 -0.24 1.99 -10.11
CA ILE A 33 -1.72 2.00 -10.00
C ILE A 33 -2.36 1.48 -11.29
N GLU A 34 -1.86 1.92 -12.45
CA GLU A 34 -2.31 1.43 -13.76
C GLU A 34 -2.08 -0.08 -13.89
N ALA A 35 -0.91 -0.57 -13.49
CA ALA A 35 -0.59 -1.99 -13.48
C ALA A 35 -1.52 -2.80 -12.54
N MET A 36 -1.78 -2.28 -11.33
CA MET A 36 -2.71 -2.89 -10.37
C MET A 36 -4.13 -2.97 -10.95
N LYS A 37 -4.59 -1.91 -11.60
CA LYS A 37 -5.90 -1.91 -12.28
C LYS A 37 -5.95 -2.95 -13.39
N LYS A 38 -4.90 -3.03 -14.22
CA LYS A 38 -4.78 -4.01 -15.30
C LYS A 38 -4.74 -5.46 -14.77
N ALA A 39 -4.17 -5.67 -13.58
CA ALA A 39 -4.14 -6.96 -12.90
C ALA A 39 -5.48 -7.35 -12.26
N GLY A 40 -6.47 -6.45 -12.25
CA GLY A 40 -7.80 -6.72 -11.70
C GLY A 40 -8.00 -6.31 -10.24
N ALA A 41 -7.13 -5.45 -9.69
CA ALA A 41 -7.37 -4.87 -8.37
C ALA A 41 -8.64 -4.00 -8.37
N ASP A 42 -9.43 -4.13 -7.29
CA ASP A 42 -10.64 -3.34 -7.07
C ASP A 42 -10.31 -2.00 -6.42
N VAL A 43 -9.36 -2.04 -5.50
CA VAL A 43 -8.93 -0.90 -4.68
C VAL A 43 -7.42 -0.88 -4.61
N VAL A 44 -6.84 0.32 -4.59
CA VAL A 44 -5.42 0.52 -4.27
C VAL A 44 -5.30 1.26 -2.95
N LYS A 45 -4.53 0.70 -2.01
CA LYS A 45 -4.18 1.38 -0.76
C LYS A 45 -2.83 2.08 -0.89
N VAL A 46 -2.84 3.39 -0.65
CA VAL A 46 -1.64 4.23 -0.56
C VAL A 46 -1.38 4.62 0.90
N GLN A 47 -0.11 4.73 1.29
CA GLN A 47 0.25 5.22 2.62
C GLN A 47 0.53 6.71 2.59
N ILE A 48 -0.12 7.47 3.48
CA ILE A 48 -0.01 8.94 3.55
C ILE A 48 1.21 9.38 4.37
N TRP A 49 1.62 8.57 5.34
CA TRP A 49 2.76 8.86 6.22
C TRP A 49 3.95 7.96 5.88
N GLY A 50 5.15 8.52 5.91
CA GLY A 50 6.35 7.73 5.73
C GLY A 50 6.61 6.81 6.92
N ILE A 51 7.66 6.01 6.79
CA ILE A 51 8.03 5.00 7.77
C ILE A 51 8.38 5.60 9.13
N GLU A 52 8.74 6.88 9.19
CA GLU A 52 9.09 7.62 10.41
C GLU A 52 7.96 7.72 11.43
N ARG A 53 6.70 7.66 10.98
CA ARG A 53 5.52 7.64 11.86
C ARG A 53 4.94 6.25 12.06
N SER A 54 5.49 5.27 11.35
CA SER A 54 5.11 3.89 11.51
C SER A 54 5.81 3.38 12.77
N GLY A 55 5.09 2.72 13.69
CA GLY A 55 5.67 2.17 14.93
C GLY A 55 6.80 1.14 14.70
N PHE A 56 7.16 0.88 13.44
CA PHE A 56 8.31 0.09 13.00
C PHE A 56 9.66 0.77 13.28
N PHE A 57 9.71 2.10 13.40
CA PHE A 57 10.93 2.85 13.73
C PHE A 57 10.84 3.38 15.16
N ASN A 58 11.59 2.80 16.09
CA ASN A 58 11.54 3.16 17.51
C ASN A 58 12.32 4.45 17.88
N GLY A 59 12.54 5.35 16.92
CA GLY A 59 13.34 6.57 17.11
C GLY A 59 14.84 6.33 17.32
N ARG A 60 15.34 5.09 17.20
CA ARG A 60 16.78 4.74 17.26
C ARG A 60 17.29 4.10 15.96
N GLU A 61 16.62 4.36 14.84
CA GLU A 61 16.93 3.74 13.53
C GLU A 61 16.87 2.20 13.53
N LYS A 62 16.26 1.59 14.56
CA LYS A 62 16.12 0.14 14.68
C LYS A 62 14.69 -0.27 14.38
N TRP A 63 14.57 -1.21 13.44
CA TRP A 63 13.32 -1.90 13.12
C TRP A 63 12.77 -2.61 14.36
N ALA A 64 11.44 -2.68 14.46
CA ALA A 64 10.81 -3.71 15.28
C ALA A 64 11.36 -5.09 14.87
N LYS A 65 11.74 -5.93 15.84
CA LYS A 65 12.34 -7.24 15.59
C LYS A 65 11.45 -8.06 14.62
N GLY A 66 12.05 -8.65 13.59
CA GLY A 66 11.36 -9.47 12.59
C GLY A 66 10.97 -8.74 11.29
N PHE A 67 11.26 -7.44 11.19
CA PHE A 67 11.01 -6.62 9.99
C PHE A 67 12.28 -6.25 9.22
N GLU A 68 13.43 -6.82 9.60
CA GLU A 68 14.73 -6.45 9.03
C GLU A 68 14.85 -6.79 7.53
N ASN A 69 14.07 -7.77 7.06
CA ASN A 69 14.05 -8.25 5.67
C ASN A 69 12.93 -7.64 4.81
N GLN A 70 12.12 -6.72 5.36
CA GLN A 70 11.12 -5.97 4.59
C GLN A 70 11.65 -4.65 4.02
N ARG A 71 12.98 -4.55 3.87
CA ARG A 71 13.61 -3.44 3.15
C ARG A 71 13.24 -3.57 1.67
N VAL A 72 12.30 -2.74 1.24
CA VAL A 72 12.07 -2.43 -0.17
C VAL A 72 13.13 -1.48 -0.67
#